data_AF-X7YKY3-F1
#
_entry.id   AF-X7YKY3-F1
#
_cell.length_a   1.000
_cell.length_b   1.000
_cell.length_c   1.000
_cell.angle_alpha   90.00
_cell.angle_beta   90.00
_cell.angle_gamma   90.00
#
_symmetry.space_group_name_H-M   'P 1'
#
loop_
_entity.id
_entity.type
_entity.pdbx_description
1 polymer ?
#
loop_
_entity_poly.entity_id
_entity_poly.type
_entity_poly.pdbx_seq_one_letter_code
_entity_poly.pdbx_strand_id
1 'polypeptide(L)'
;MITEEAFPVEPWQVRETRLDFNLLAQSESLFALSNGHIGLRGNLDEGEPHGLPGTYLNSFYEVRPLPYAEAGYGYPEAGQTIVDVTNGKIIRLLVDDEPFDVRYGELIDHERALDLRAGTLTRRAHWRSPAASR
;
A
#
# COMPACT_ATOMS: atom_id res chain seq x y z
N MET A 1 -7.19 -15.82 -0.72
CA MET A 1 -8.30 -15.19 0.04
C MET A 1 -7.77 -14.89 1.43
N ILE A 2 -8.12 -13.75 2.03
CA ILE A 2 -7.71 -13.41 3.40
C ILE A 2 -8.26 -14.46 4.37
N THR A 3 -7.41 -14.94 5.28
CA THR A 3 -7.74 -15.93 6.30
C THR A 3 -7.50 -15.36 7.70
N GLU A 4 -8.21 -15.88 8.69
CA GLU A 4 -8.04 -15.48 10.09
C GLU A 4 -6.65 -15.82 10.66
N GLU A 5 -5.97 -16.82 10.08
CA GLU A 5 -4.59 -17.16 10.44
C GLU A 5 -3.60 -16.05 10.02
N ALA A 6 -3.76 -15.50 8.81
CA ALA A 6 -2.92 -14.42 8.31
C ALA A 6 -3.36 -13.04 8.84
N PHE A 7 -4.65 -12.89 9.15
CA PHE A 7 -5.27 -11.66 9.64
C PHE A 7 -6.16 -11.95 10.85
N PRO A 8 -5.58 -12.09 12.06
CA PRO A 8 -6.35 -12.41 13.26
C PRO A 8 -7.33 -11.29 13.60
N VAL A 9 -8.49 -11.66 14.15
CA VAL A 9 -9.51 -10.69 14.59
C VAL A 9 -9.11 -10.09 15.93
N GLU A 10 -8.85 -8.79 15.95
CA GLU A 10 -8.45 -8.06 17.15
C GLU A 10 -9.25 -6.75 17.30
N PRO A 11 -9.58 -6.32 18.53
CA PRO A 11 -10.54 -5.23 18.72
C PRO A 11 -10.11 -3.85 18.18
N TRP A 12 -8.81 -3.56 18.18
CA TRP A 12 -8.26 -2.23 17.84
C TRP A 12 -7.06 -2.31 16.90
N GLN A 13 -6.78 -3.48 16.38
CA GLN A 13 -5.65 -3.71 15.50
C GLN A 13 -6.08 -4.55 14.30
N VAL A 14 -5.54 -4.21 13.13
CA VAL A 14 -5.50 -5.11 11.99
C VAL A 14 -4.06 -5.57 11.88
N ARG A 15 -3.81 -6.87 11.97
CA ARG A 15 -2.47 -7.43 11.79
C ARG A 15 -2.42 -8.32 10.56
N GLU A 16 -1.26 -8.33 9.90
CA GLU A 16 -0.86 -9.32 8.92
C GLU A 16 0.33 -10.06 9.51
N THR A 17 0.19 -11.34 9.78
CA THR A 17 1.20 -12.18 10.47
C THR A 17 2.18 -12.85 9.50
N ARG A 18 1.91 -12.76 8.19
CA ARG A 18 2.76 -13.26 7.12
C ARG A 18 2.45 -12.56 5.81
N LEU A 19 3.47 -12.33 5.00
CA LEU A 19 3.32 -11.72 3.69
C LEU A 19 2.89 -12.77 2.64
N ASP A 20 1.73 -12.56 2.01
CA ASP A 20 1.28 -13.34 0.84
C ASP A 20 1.21 -12.42 -0.38
N PHE A 21 2.04 -12.71 -1.39
CA PHE A 21 2.11 -11.92 -2.62
C PHE A 21 0.80 -11.91 -3.41
N ASN A 22 -0.06 -12.92 -3.24
CA ASN A 22 -1.37 -12.96 -3.90
C ASN A 22 -2.39 -12.01 -3.28
N LEU A 23 -2.10 -11.45 -2.09
CA LEU A 23 -3.00 -10.57 -1.35
C LEU A 23 -2.54 -9.11 -1.32
N LEU A 24 -1.45 -8.74 -2.03
CA LEU A 24 -0.85 -7.40 -1.96
C LEU A 24 -1.86 -6.29 -2.17
N ALA A 25 -2.62 -6.30 -3.27
CA ALA A 25 -3.60 -5.25 -3.57
C ALA A 25 -4.68 -5.11 -2.47
N GLN A 26 -5.03 -6.20 -1.80
CA GLN A 26 -6.03 -6.21 -0.74
C GLN A 26 -5.43 -5.67 0.56
N SER A 27 -4.27 -6.18 0.96
CA SER A 27 -3.59 -5.76 2.19
C SER A 27 -3.15 -4.29 2.13
N GLU A 28 -2.67 -3.82 0.99
CA GLU A 28 -2.38 -2.40 0.74
C GLU A 28 -3.60 -1.47 0.92
N SER A 29 -4.80 -1.98 0.63
CA SER A 29 -6.05 -1.24 0.86
C SER A 29 -6.42 -1.23 2.34
N LEU A 30 -6.27 -2.38 3.02
CA LEU A 30 -6.57 -2.51 4.45
C LEU A 30 -5.65 -1.67 5.33
N PHE A 31 -4.36 -1.61 4.97
CA PHE A 31 -3.33 -0.89 5.70
C PHE A 31 -3.15 0.57 5.27
N ALA A 32 -4.10 1.12 4.49
CA ALA A 32 -4.03 2.51 4.07
C ALA A 32 -4.16 3.47 5.26
N LEU A 33 -3.35 4.54 5.24
CA LEU A 33 -3.40 5.63 6.22
C LEU A 33 -3.78 6.94 5.54
N SER A 34 -4.47 7.81 6.29
CA SER A 34 -4.83 9.13 5.82
C SER A 34 -5.02 10.09 7.00
N ASN A 35 -4.74 11.37 6.76
CA ASN A 35 -5.08 12.46 7.68
C ASN A 35 -6.16 13.40 7.11
N GLY A 36 -6.85 12.99 6.04
CA GLY A 36 -7.84 13.79 5.32
C GLY A 36 -7.26 14.75 4.28
N HIS A 37 -5.96 15.08 4.35
CA HIS A 37 -5.27 15.88 3.34
C HIS A 37 -4.42 15.01 2.40
N ILE A 38 -3.65 14.08 2.96
CA ILE A 38 -2.88 13.07 2.23
C ILE A 38 -3.36 11.68 2.61
N GLY A 39 -3.49 10.80 1.61
CA GLY A 39 -3.85 9.40 1.75
C GLY A 39 -2.80 8.51 1.09
N LEU A 40 -2.43 7.44 1.77
CA LEU A 40 -1.36 6.53 1.37
C LEU A 40 -1.88 5.09 1.45
N ARG A 41 -1.74 4.33 0.37
CA ARG A 41 -1.93 2.87 0.44
C ARG A 41 -0.79 2.26 1.26
N GLY A 42 -1.08 1.19 1.98
CA GLY A 42 -0.13 0.46 2.83
C GLY A 42 0.83 -0.41 2.01
N ASN A 43 1.49 0.15 1.01
CA ASN A 43 2.51 -0.53 0.22
C ASN A 43 3.76 -0.81 1.06
N LEU A 44 4.59 -1.75 0.62
CA LEU A 44 5.89 -2.00 1.24
C LEU A 44 6.85 -0.82 0.95
N ASP A 45 7.69 -0.47 1.93
CA ASP A 45 8.56 0.70 1.88
C ASP A 45 9.66 0.56 0.80
N GLU A 46 10.11 -0.67 0.54
CA GLU A 46 11.01 -1.03 -0.56
C GLU A 46 10.38 -0.84 -1.95
N GLY A 47 9.14 -0.36 -2.05
CA GLY A 47 8.47 0.02 -3.31
C GLY A 47 8.08 -1.14 -4.22
N GLU A 48 8.76 -2.28 -4.12
CA GLU A 48 8.46 -3.52 -4.84
C GLU A 48 8.59 -4.72 -3.90
N PRO A 49 7.71 -5.73 -3.98
CA PRO A 49 6.54 -5.81 -4.85
C PRO A 49 5.37 -4.95 -4.34
N HIS A 50 4.49 -4.57 -5.25
CA HIS A 50 3.20 -3.97 -4.92
C HIS A 50 2.09 -4.50 -5.84
N GLY A 51 0.84 -4.46 -5.36
CA GLY A 51 -0.33 -4.75 -6.16
C GLY A 51 -0.84 -3.50 -6.87
N LEU A 52 -1.12 -2.45 -6.10
CA LEU A 52 -1.51 -1.14 -6.58
C LEU A 52 -0.83 -0.07 -5.70
N PRO A 53 0.20 0.63 -6.20
CA PRO A 53 0.79 1.73 -5.44
C PRO A 53 -0.20 2.90 -5.41
N GLY A 54 -0.22 3.66 -4.33
CA GLY A 54 -1.11 4.82 -4.24
C GLY A 54 -0.70 5.85 -3.20
N THR A 55 -0.64 7.10 -3.63
CA THR A 55 -0.39 8.32 -2.88
C THR A 55 -1.33 9.38 -3.42
N TYR A 56 -2.23 9.90 -2.59
CA TYR A 56 -3.28 10.80 -3.05
C TYR A 56 -3.28 12.07 -2.20
N LEU A 57 -3.46 13.21 -2.86
CA LEU A 57 -3.72 14.49 -2.20
C LEU A 57 -5.18 14.85 -2.39
N ASN A 58 -5.84 15.21 -1.29
CA ASN A 58 -7.23 15.66 -1.34
C ASN A 58 -7.32 16.90 -2.24
N SER A 59 -8.35 16.93 -3.09
CA SER A 59 -8.58 17.98 -4.10
C SER A 59 -7.53 18.08 -5.22
N PHE A 60 -6.60 17.13 -5.31
CA PHE A 60 -5.75 16.97 -6.48
C PHE A 60 -6.37 15.96 -7.45
N TYR A 61 -6.85 16.43 -8.59
CA TYR A 61 -7.60 15.63 -9.54
C TYR A 61 -7.34 16.09 -10.98
N GLU A 62 -7.58 15.18 -11.92
CA GLU A 62 -7.58 15.48 -13.34
C GLU A 62 -9.02 15.73 -13.81
N VAL A 63 -9.18 16.70 -14.72
CA VAL A 63 -10.44 16.96 -15.43
C VAL A 63 -10.35 16.36 -16.83
N ARG A 64 -11.32 15.54 -17.22
CA ARG A 64 -11.37 14.92 -18.54
C ARG A 64 -12.72 15.18 -19.20
N PRO A 65 -12.77 15.45 -20.52
CA PRO A 65 -14.04 15.52 -21.24
C PRO A 65 -14.83 14.22 -21.09
N LEU A 66 -16.15 14.32 -20.90
CA LEU A 66 -17.07 13.17 -20.89
C LEU A 66 -17.91 13.20 -22.17
N PRO A 67 -17.42 12.63 -23.28
CA PRO A 67 -18.21 12.57 -24.50
C PRO A 67 -19.37 11.60 -24.32
N TYR A 68 -20.58 12.07 -24.61
CA TYR A 68 -21.77 11.24 -24.70
C TYR A 68 -22.06 10.87 -26.14
N ALA A 69 -22.59 9.67 -26.36
CA ALA A 69 -23.08 9.27 -27.68
C ALA A 69 -24.29 10.12 -28.12
N GLU A 70 -25.11 10.57 -27.17
CA GLU A 70 -26.23 11.49 -27.37
C GLU A 70 -26.23 12.56 -26.28
N ALA A 71 -26.41 13.82 -26.65
CA ALA A 71 -26.41 14.94 -25.71
C ALA A 71 -27.76 15.09 -24.99
N GLY A 72 -27.73 15.23 -23.67
CA GLY A 72 -28.90 15.49 -22.82
C GLY A 72 -28.75 16.80 -22.05
N TYR A 73 -29.85 17.55 -21.88
CA TYR A 73 -29.83 18.77 -21.07
C TYR A 73 -29.42 18.46 -19.62
N GLY A 74 -28.41 19.18 -19.12
CA GLY A 74 -27.89 19.03 -17.77
C GLY A 74 -26.86 17.92 -17.58
N TYR A 75 -26.41 17.26 -18.66
CA TYR A 75 -25.32 16.29 -18.55
C TYR A 75 -23.98 16.98 -18.27
N PRO A 76 -23.15 16.43 -17.37
CA PRO A 76 -21.86 17.02 -17.05
C PRO A 76 -20.89 16.86 -18.22
N GLU A 77 -20.33 17.97 -18.70
CA GLU A 77 -19.43 17.98 -19.87
C GLU A 77 -18.04 17.40 -19.56
N ALA A 78 -17.67 17.33 -18.29
CA ALA A 78 -16.38 16.84 -17.84
C ALA A 78 -16.49 16.03 -16.54
N GLY A 79 -15.62 15.03 -16.43
CA GLY A 79 -15.43 14.20 -15.25
C GLY A 79 -14.22 14.66 -14.47
N GLN A 80 -14.29 14.49 -13.15
CA GLN A 80 -13.17 14.74 -12.24
C GLN A 80 -12.76 13.42 -11.60
N THR A 81 -11.46 13.13 -11.57
CA THR A 81 -10.94 11.90 -10.97
C THR A 81 -9.69 12.21 -10.18
N ILE A 82 -9.67 11.84 -8.89
CA ILE A 82 -8.45 11.91 -8.07
C ILE A 82 -7.39 11.04 -8.75
N VAL A 83 -6.20 11.61 -8.92
CA VAL A 83 -5.08 10.91 -9.55
C VAL A 83 -4.01 10.58 -8.52
N ASP A 84 -3.30 9.48 -8.77
CA ASP A 84 -2.11 9.12 -8.02
C ASP A 84 -1.02 10.19 -8.22
N VAL A 85 -0.41 10.63 -7.13
CA VAL A 85 0.70 11.58 -7.16
C VAL A 85 2.03 10.87 -6.90
N THR A 86 3.14 11.61 -6.93
CA THR A 86 4.46 11.05 -6.68
C THR A 86 4.52 10.27 -5.37
N ASN A 87 4.99 9.01 -5.43
CA ASN A 87 5.13 8.16 -4.26
C ASN A 87 6.32 8.58 -3.40
N GLY A 88 6.05 9.31 -2.31
CA GLY A 88 7.06 9.76 -1.35
C GLY A 88 7.43 8.75 -0.26
N LYS A 89 6.89 7.52 -0.30
CA LYS A 89 7.07 6.50 0.77
C LYS A 89 8.31 5.61 0.58
N ILE A 90 8.94 5.66 -0.59
CA ILE A 90 9.93 4.66 -0.99
C ILE A 90 11.23 4.84 -0.20
N ILE A 91 11.66 3.77 0.47
CA ILE A 91 12.93 3.67 1.19
C ILE A 91 13.75 2.54 0.54
N ARG A 92 15.04 2.79 0.28
CA ARG A 92 15.97 1.80 -0.26
C ARG A 92 16.99 1.46 0.83
N LEU A 93 16.93 0.22 1.32
CA LEU A 93 17.87 -0.32 2.29
C LEU A 93 18.79 -1.31 1.58
N LEU A 94 20.08 -1.28 1.92
CA LEU A 94 21.07 -2.24 1.43
C LEU A 94 21.80 -2.88 2.62
N VAL A 95 22.12 -4.16 2.50
CA VAL A 95 22.95 -4.92 3.44
C VAL A 95 24.11 -5.50 2.63
N ASP A 96 25.34 -5.07 2.91
CA ASP A 96 26.54 -5.47 2.15
C ASP A 96 26.37 -5.31 0.61
N ASP A 97 25.85 -4.17 0.18
CA ASP A 97 25.50 -3.84 -1.21
C ASP A 97 24.36 -4.68 -1.83
N GLU A 98 23.71 -5.56 -1.07
CA GLU A 98 22.52 -6.29 -1.49
C GLU A 98 21.24 -5.52 -1.12
N PRO A 99 20.36 -5.19 -2.09
CA PRO A 99 19.13 -4.47 -1.79
C PRO A 99 18.16 -5.33 -0.97
N PHE A 100 17.62 -4.77 0.11
CA PHE A 100 16.50 -5.38 0.83
C PHE A 100 15.26 -5.37 -0.05
N ASP A 101 14.83 -6.56 -0.44
CA ASP A 101 13.65 -6.81 -1.26
C ASP A 101 13.08 -8.16 -0.84
N VAL A 102 11.82 -8.19 -0.39
CA VAL A 102 11.19 -9.42 0.12
C VAL A 102 11.07 -10.54 -0.93
N ARG A 103 11.28 -10.26 -2.22
CA ARG A 103 11.30 -11.27 -3.28
C ARG A 103 12.64 -11.98 -3.42
N TYR A 104 13.73 -11.35 -2.94
CA TYR A 104 15.09 -11.84 -3.07
C TYR A 104 15.66 -12.11 -1.67
N GLY A 105 16.42 -13.19 -1.47
CA GLY A 105 16.84 -13.62 -0.14
C GLY A 105 15.75 -14.41 0.59
N GLU A 106 15.78 -14.41 1.92
CA GLU A 106 14.89 -15.21 2.76
C GLU A 106 14.18 -14.32 3.78
N LEU A 107 12.87 -14.15 3.62
CA LEU A 107 12.01 -13.48 4.60
C LEU A 107 11.62 -14.49 5.69
N ILE A 108 12.31 -14.42 6.83
CA ILE A 108 12.17 -15.36 7.96
C ILE A 108 10.89 -15.06 8.76
N ASP A 109 10.61 -13.78 8.98
CA ASP A 109 9.45 -13.32 9.74
C ASP A 109 8.98 -11.97 9.18
N HIS A 110 7.67 -11.74 9.16
CA HIS A 110 7.09 -10.49 8.70
C HIS A 110 5.76 -10.24 9.39
N GLU A 111 5.63 -9.05 9.96
CA GLU A 111 4.40 -8.60 10.58
C GLU A 111 4.11 -7.16 10.16
N ARG A 112 2.84 -6.87 9.83
CA ARG A 112 2.31 -5.51 9.79
C ARG A 112 1.20 -5.35 10.80
N ALA A 113 1.16 -4.23 11.50
CA ALA A 113 0.15 -3.90 12.49
C ALA A 113 -0.36 -2.47 12.28
N LEU A 114 -1.63 -2.34 11.93
CA LEU A 114 -2.36 -1.08 11.93
C LEU A 114 -3.05 -0.92 13.28
N ASP A 115 -2.61 0.06 14.05
CA ASP A 115 -3.27 0.46 15.28
C ASP A 115 -4.34 1.51 14.99
N LEU A 116 -5.60 1.13 15.19
CA LEU A 116 -6.76 1.96 14.88
C LEU A 116 -6.96 3.11 15.88
N ARG A 117 -6.36 3.03 17.08
CA ARG A 117 -6.43 4.10 18.08
C ARG A 117 -5.36 5.15 17.85
N ALA A 118 -4.15 4.72 17.55
CA ALA A 118 -3.02 5.60 17.28
C ALA A 118 -3.02 6.14 15.85
N GLY A 119 -3.69 5.46 14.91
CA GLY A 119 -3.65 5.80 13.48
C GLY A 119 -2.28 5.54 12.87
N THR A 120 -1.60 4.48 13.32
CA THR A 120 -0.22 4.17 12.89
C THR A 120 -0.13 2.77 12.29
N LEU A 121 0.71 2.64 11.26
CA LEU A 121 1.08 1.36 10.67
C LEU A 121 2.53 1.07 11.04
N THR A 122 2.76 -0.07 11.70
CA THR A 122 4.10 -0.57 12.01
C THR A 122 4.38 -1.81 11.21
N ARG A 123 5.60 -1.95 10.69
CA ARG A 123 6.08 -3.16 10.03
C ARG A 123 7.33 -3.68 10.72
N ARG A 124 7.40 -4.99 10.90
CA ARG A 124 8.60 -5.73 11.30
C ARG A 124 8.92 -6.75 10.22
N ALA A 125 10.18 -6.84 9.84
CA ALA A 125 10.67 -7.83 8.88
C ALA A 125 12.00 -8.36 9.38
N HIS A 126 12.12 -9.68 9.48
CA HIS A 126 13.38 -10.37 9.68
C HIS A 126 13.75 -11.02 8.35
N TRP A 127 14.78 -10.48 7.73
CA TRP A 127 15.20 -10.89 6.40
C TRP A 127 16.67 -11.28 6.43
N ARG A 128 17.03 -12.27 5.63
CA ARG A 128 18.41 -12.69 5.39
C ARG A 128 18.74 -12.46 3.93
N SER A 129 19.90 -11.88 3.71
CA SER A 129 20.39 -11.57 2.39
C SER A 129 20.72 -12.85 1.58
N PRO A 130 20.68 -12.81 0.24
CA PRO A 130 21.14 -13.91 -0.60
C PRO A 130 22.55 -14.42 -0.27
N ALA A 131 23.48 -13.52 0.10
CA ALA A 131 24.83 -13.89 0.54
C ALA A 131 24.91 -14.46 1.97
N ALA A 132 23.78 -14.68 2.63
CA ALA A 132 23.65 -15.17 4.01
C ALA A 132 24.19 -14.20 5.08
N SER A 133 24.34 -12.90 4.77
CA SER A 133 24.44 -11.88 5.79
C SER A 133 23.04 -11.59 6.38
N ARG A 134 23.00 -11.22 7.66
CA ARG A 134 21.76 -10.97 8.42
C ARG A 134 21.71 -9.52 8.83
#